data_AF-A0A7C9D086-F1
#
_entry.id   AF-A0A7C9D086-F1
#
_cell.length_a   1.000
_cell.length_b   1.000
_cell.length_c   1.000
_cell.angle_alpha   90.00
_cell.angle_beta   90.00
_cell.angle_gamma   90.00
#
_symmetry.space_group_name_H-M   'P 1'
#
loop_
_entity.id
_entity.type
_entity.pdbx_description
1 polymer ?
#
loop_
_entity_poly.entity_id
_entity_poly.type
_entity_poly.pdbx_seq_one_letter_code
_entity_poly.pdbx_strand_id
1 'polypeptide(L)'
;VAWHITQEVGRPNVSDFFPLVKALDLQGVRRSASTSFGKMLQVFDKIINERLRDQSNSKDDVLAILLSLVTQNELTLDDVRHMLIDLFVAGTDTTSNTLEWVFAEVLRHPEKMRKAQAEIQQFLGKGQPRSIQESDVLKLPYIQAIVKETMRLHAPAPFLIPRKVIKNID
;
A
#
# COMPACT_ATOMS: atom_id res chain seq x y z
N VAL A 1 9.82 -1.64 9.39
CA VAL A 1 8.71 -2.34 10.08
C VAL A 1 7.70 -2.88 9.08
N ALA A 2 7.15 -2.06 8.17
CA ALA A 2 6.21 -2.52 7.14
C ALA A 2 6.73 -3.69 6.28
N TRP A 3 7.96 -3.59 5.76
CA TRP A 3 8.61 -4.68 5.00
C TRP A 3 8.63 -6.03 5.74
N HIS A 4 8.96 -6.02 7.04
CA HIS A 4 8.95 -7.25 7.85
C HIS A 4 7.55 -7.84 8.00
N ILE A 5 6.50 -6.99 8.07
CA ILE A 5 5.12 -7.47 8.11
C ILE A 5 4.80 -8.20 6.80
N THR A 6 5.08 -7.60 5.64
CA THR A 6 4.84 -8.22 4.35
C THR A 6 5.61 -9.54 4.20
N GLN A 7 6.87 -9.58 4.65
CA GLN A 7 7.67 -10.82 4.61
C GLN A 7 7.07 -11.94 5.47
N GLU A 8 6.62 -11.66 6.70
CA GLU A 8 6.00 -12.68 7.55
C GLU A 8 4.64 -13.13 7.00
N VAL A 9 3.86 -12.21 6.40
CA VAL A 9 2.59 -12.53 5.74
C VAL A 9 2.80 -13.44 4.52
N GLY A 10 3.87 -13.21 3.74
CA GLY A 10 4.20 -14.01 2.57
C GLY A 10 4.93 -15.32 2.88
N ARG A 11 5.32 -15.56 4.14
CA ARG A 11 6.12 -16.72 4.53
C ARG A 11 5.24 -17.97 4.66
N PRO A 12 5.57 -19.08 3.96
CA PRO A 12 4.83 -20.33 4.15
C PRO A 12 4.86 -20.78 5.60
N ASN A 13 3.67 -20.96 6.19
CA ASN A 13 3.50 -21.37 7.58
C ASN A 13 2.74 -22.70 7.66
N VAL A 14 3.37 -23.73 8.21
CA VAL A 14 2.82 -25.08 8.41
C VAL A 14 1.52 -25.03 9.21
N SER A 15 1.38 -24.06 10.12
CA SER A 15 0.17 -23.84 10.91
C SER A 15 -1.07 -23.50 10.07
N ASP A 16 -0.88 -23.00 8.85
CA ASP A 16 -1.97 -22.67 7.93
C ASP A 16 -2.49 -23.91 7.17
N PHE A 17 -1.66 -24.94 7.04
CA PHE A 17 -2.00 -26.20 6.35
C PHE A 17 -2.44 -27.30 7.31
N PHE A 18 -1.90 -27.33 8.54
CA PHE A 18 -2.13 -28.39 9.51
C PHE A 18 -2.72 -27.83 10.82
N PRO A 19 -4.06 -27.88 10.99
CA PRO A 19 -4.73 -27.32 12.16
C PRO A 19 -4.22 -27.86 13.50
N LEU A 20 -3.75 -29.10 13.53
CA LEU A 20 -3.25 -29.79 14.73
C LEU A 20 -2.05 -29.08 15.40
N VAL A 21 -1.22 -28.39 14.62
CA VAL A 21 -0.01 -27.70 15.13
C VAL A 21 -0.17 -26.19 15.22
N LYS A 22 -1.37 -25.66 14.92
CA LYS A 22 -1.61 -24.22 14.81
C LYS A 22 -1.30 -23.44 16.10
N ALA A 23 -1.52 -24.04 17.26
CA ALA A 23 -1.24 -23.42 18.55
C ALA A 23 0.26 -23.38 18.90
N LEU A 24 1.07 -24.24 18.27
CA LEU A 24 2.49 -24.40 18.63
C LEU A 24 3.39 -23.32 18.02
N ASP A 25 2.94 -22.63 16.96
CA ASP A 25 3.73 -21.61 16.23
C ASP A 25 5.14 -22.10 15.89
N LEU A 26 5.24 -23.30 15.31
CA LEU A 26 6.50 -24.04 15.12
C LEU A 26 7.58 -23.25 14.35
N GLN A 27 7.16 -22.34 13.47
CA GLN A 27 8.06 -21.49 12.68
C GLN A 27 8.23 -20.07 13.25
N GLY A 28 7.55 -19.76 14.35
CA GLY A 28 7.59 -18.45 15.01
C GLY A 28 6.98 -17.30 14.19
N VAL A 29 6.27 -17.61 13.10
CA VAL A 29 5.71 -16.61 12.17
C VAL A 29 4.70 -15.74 12.90
N ARG A 30 3.82 -16.33 13.72
CA ARG A 30 2.81 -15.58 14.48
C ARG A 30 3.49 -14.63 15.46
N ARG A 31 4.45 -15.12 16.26
CA ARG A 31 5.18 -14.30 17.23
C ARG A 31 5.97 -13.15 16.56
N SER A 32 6.62 -13.43 15.44
CA SER A 32 7.38 -12.43 14.67
C SER A 32 6.45 -11.36 14.10
N ALA A 33 5.35 -11.77 13.45
CA ALA A 33 4.34 -10.87 12.93
C ALA A 33 3.75 -9.98 14.04
N SER A 34 3.33 -10.57 15.17
CA SER A 34 2.78 -9.81 16.31
C SER A 34 3.75 -8.77 16.85
N THR A 35 5.06 -9.07 16.86
CA THR A 35 6.08 -8.10 17.28
C THR A 35 6.16 -6.92 16.30
N SER A 36 6.10 -7.19 14.99
CA SER A 36 6.16 -6.15 13.96
C SER A 36 4.89 -5.29 13.93
N PHE A 37 3.71 -5.91 14.01
CA PHE A 37 2.43 -5.22 14.15
C PHE A 37 2.36 -4.37 15.42
N GLY A 38 2.83 -4.90 16.56
CA GLY A 38 2.86 -4.15 17.81
C GLY A 38 3.70 -2.87 17.73
N LYS A 39 4.85 -2.91 17.05
CA LYS A 39 5.66 -1.70 16.81
C LYS A 39 4.94 -0.68 15.94
N MET A 40 4.19 -1.13 14.93
CA MET A 40 3.44 -0.23 14.04
C MET A 40 2.22 0.37 14.75
N LEU A 41 1.49 -0.42 15.54
CA LEU A 41 0.42 0.05 16.42
C LEU A 41 0.92 1.16 17.35
N GLN A 42 2.08 0.98 17.99
CA GLN A 42 2.66 2.01 18.86
C GLN A 42 2.96 3.33 18.13
N VAL A 43 3.32 3.28 16.84
CA VAL A 43 3.52 4.49 16.04
C VAL A 43 2.18 5.16 15.76
N PHE A 44 1.17 4.41 15.32
CA PHE A 44 -0.16 4.96 15.07
C PHE A 44 -0.85 5.48 16.33
N ASP A 45 -0.68 4.83 17.48
CA ASP A 45 -1.17 5.31 18.75
C ASP A 45 -0.60 6.70 19.08
N LYS A 46 0.69 6.93 18.83
CA LYS A 46 1.29 8.26 19.03
C LYS A 46 0.65 9.30 18.11
N ILE A 47 0.52 8.97 16.82
CA ILE A 47 -0.08 9.87 15.81
C ILE A 47 -1.54 10.20 16.15
N ILE A 48 -2.33 9.20 16.52
CA ILE A 48 -3.74 9.37 16.92
C ILE A 48 -3.83 10.24 18.18
N ASN A 49 -3.05 9.93 19.21
CA ASN A 49 -3.07 10.68 20.46
C ASN A 49 -2.63 12.14 20.28
N GLU A 50 -1.64 12.40 19.42
CA GLU A 50 -1.23 13.76 19.06
C GLU A 50 -2.38 14.52 18.37
N ARG A 51 -3.07 13.89 17.41
CA ARG A 51 -4.23 14.49 16.73
C ARG A 51 -5.39 14.78 17.68
N LEU A 52 -5.65 13.89 18.65
CA LEU A 52 -6.71 14.08 19.64
C LEU A 52 -6.42 15.21 20.62
N ARG A 53 -5.14 15.48 20.92
CA ARG A 53 -4.71 16.57 21.81
C ARG A 53 -4.72 17.93 21.11
N ASP A 54 -4.41 17.97 19.82
CA ASP A 54 -4.37 19.19 19.02
C ASP A 54 -5.41 19.16 17.90
N GLN A 55 -6.67 19.40 18.26
CA GLN A 55 -7.78 19.49 17.31
C GLN A 55 -7.76 20.77 16.46
N SER A 56 -6.87 21.73 16.78
CA SER A 56 -6.72 22.95 15.98
C SER A 56 -6.03 22.68 14.65
N ASN A 57 -5.31 21.56 14.55
CA ASN A 57 -4.63 21.11 13.34
C ASN A 57 -5.61 20.35 12.43
N SER A 58 -6.55 21.10 11.83
CA SER A 58 -7.54 20.57 10.88
C SER A 58 -6.87 20.23 9.55
N LYS A 59 -6.16 19.11 9.49
CA LYS A 59 -5.68 18.55 8.23
C LYS A 59 -6.81 17.78 7.57
N ASP A 60 -7.05 18.05 6.30
CA ASP A 60 -7.94 17.26 5.46
C ASP A 60 -7.20 15.98 5.02
N ASP A 61 -7.13 15.02 5.93
CA ASP A 61 -6.47 13.74 5.72
C ASP A 61 -7.33 12.56 6.16
N VAL A 62 -6.91 11.35 5.76
CA VAL A 62 -7.62 10.10 6.06
C VAL A 62 -7.86 9.94 7.56
N LEU A 63 -6.90 10.32 8.40
CA LEU A 63 -7.05 10.21 9.85
C LEU A 63 -8.16 11.13 10.38
N ALA A 64 -8.28 12.34 9.86
CA ALA A 64 -9.38 13.24 10.23
C ALA A 64 -10.75 12.64 9.90
N ILE A 65 -10.88 12.04 8.70
CA ILE A 65 -12.11 11.34 8.28
C ILE A 65 -12.40 10.18 9.23
N LEU A 66 -11.42 9.31 9.50
CA LEU A 66 -11.60 8.16 10.38
C LEU A 66 -11.99 8.56 11.81
N LEU A 67 -11.39 9.63 12.35
CA LEU A 67 -11.75 10.16 13.67
C LEU A 67 -13.16 10.78 13.69
N SER A 68 -13.59 11.41 12.59
CA SER A 68 -14.96 11.93 12.49
C SER A 68 -16.01 10.81 12.52
N LEU A 69 -15.69 9.63 11.97
CA LEU A 69 -16.55 8.44 12.02
C LEU A 69 -16.60 7.83 13.43
N VAL A 70 -15.50 7.94 14.20
CA VAL A 70 -15.51 7.60 15.64
C VAL A 70 -16.45 8.52 16.41
N THR A 71 -16.46 9.83 16.13
CA THR A 71 -17.40 10.75 16.79
C THR A 71 -18.87 10.50 16.41
N GLN A 72 -19.10 9.91 15.24
CA GLN A 72 -20.42 9.48 14.77
C GLN A 72 -20.81 8.08 15.28
N ASN A 73 -19.95 7.45 16.09
CA ASN A 73 -20.16 6.12 16.65
C ASN A 73 -20.30 5.01 15.58
N GLU A 74 -19.73 5.22 14.39
CA GLU A 74 -19.65 4.23 13.31
C GLU A 74 -18.39 3.37 13.40
N LEU A 75 -17.34 3.88 14.05
CA LEU A 75 -16.07 3.21 14.27
C LEU A 75 -15.61 3.34 15.71
N THR A 76 -14.80 2.40 16.17
CA THR A 76 -14.03 2.53 17.40
C THR A 76 -12.63 3.07 17.12
N LEU A 77 -11.95 3.61 18.14
CA LEU A 77 -10.53 3.96 18.02
C LEU A 77 -9.66 2.75 17.67
N ASP A 78 -10.09 1.53 18.03
CA ASP A 78 -9.36 0.31 17.66
C ASP A 78 -9.48 0.00 16.17
N ASP A 79 -10.65 0.21 15.58
CA ASP A 79 -10.84 0.09 14.13
C ASP A 79 -9.95 1.08 13.39
N VAL A 80 -9.86 2.34 13.88
CA VAL A 80 -8.97 3.35 13.29
C VAL A 80 -7.50 2.89 13.31
N ARG A 81 -7.01 2.32 14.41
CA ARG A 81 -5.63 1.79 14.48
C ARG A 81 -5.37 0.73 13.42
N HIS A 82 -6.26 -0.25 13.30
CA HIS A 82 -6.09 -1.36 12.38
C HIS A 82 -6.21 -0.91 10.93
N MET A 83 -7.14 -0.01 10.61
CA MET A 83 -7.27 0.54 9.25
C MET A 83 -6.05 1.36 8.81
N LEU A 84 -5.42 2.11 9.72
CA LEU A 84 -4.18 2.82 9.41
C LEU A 84 -3.05 1.85 9.09
N ILE A 85 -2.97 0.72 9.78
CA ILE A 85 -2.00 -0.35 9.49
C ILE A 85 -2.26 -0.92 8.10
N ASP A 86 -3.50 -1.30 7.81
CA ASP A 86 -3.85 -1.90 6.52
C ASP A 86 -3.52 -0.94 5.37
N LEU A 87 -3.92 0.33 5.48
CA LEU A 87 -3.65 1.34 4.46
C LEU A 87 -2.13 1.56 4.27
N PHE A 88 -1.38 1.63 5.36
CA PHE A 88 0.06 1.93 5.30
C PHE A 88 0.88 0.76 4.77
N VAL A 89 0.59 -0.47 5.22
CA VAL A 89 1.27 -1.68 4.74
C VAL A 89 0.94 -1.92 3.26
N ALA A 90 -0.35 -1.87 2.89
CA ALA A 90 -0.76 -2.08 1.50
C ALA A 90 -0.22 -0.99 0.57
N GLY A 91 -0.23 0.28 1.01
CA GLY A 91 0.20 1.41 0.19
C GLY A 91 1.71 1.50 0.02
N THR A 92 2.51 1.11 1.01
CA THR A 92 3.97 1.28 0.96
C THR A 92 4.65 0.24 0.08
N ASP A 93 4.39 -1.05 0.33
CA ASP A 93 5.14 -2.14 -0.30
C ASP A 93 4.77 -2.29 -1.78
N THR A 94 3.48 -2.22 -2.09
CA THR A 94 2.98 -2.41 -3.47
C THR A 94 3.42 -1.28 -4.40
N THR A 95 3.38 -0.02 -3.96
CA THR A 95 3.77 1.12 -4.78
C THR A 95 5.28 1.18 -4.98
N SER A 96 6.08 0.91 -3.93
CA SER A 96 7.54 0.88 -4.02
C SER A 96 8.02 -0.20 -4.99
N ASN A 97 7.48 -1.42 -4.87
CA ASN A 97 7.80 -2.53 -5.78
C ASN A 97 7.38 -2.23 -7.23
N THR A 98 6.19 -1.64 -7.42
CA THR A 98 5.75 -1.23 -8.77
C THR A 98 6.70 -0.21 -9.38
N LEU A 99 7.11 0.81 -8.64
CA LEU A 99 8.02 1.84 -9.12
C LEU A 99 9.41 1.26 -9.42
N GLU A 100 9.92 0.37 -8.57
CA GLU A 100 11.18 -0.33 -8.82
C GLU A 100 11.16 -1.05 -10.17
N TRP A 101 10.09 -1.81 -10.46
CA TRP A 101 9.92 -2.47 -11.75
C TRP A 101 9.72 -1.49 -12.91
N VAL A 102 8.99 -0.39 -12.71
CA VAL A 102 8.83 0.65 -13.75
C VAL A 102 10.21 1.16 -14.16
N PHE A 103 11.06 1.52 -13.20
CA PHE A 103 12.41 2.01 -13.49
C PHE A 103 13.30 0.92 -14.10
N ALA A 104 13.23 -0.32 -13.61
CA ALA A 104 13.97 -1.43 -14.16
C ALA A 104 13.62 -1.68 -15.64
N GLU A 105 12.34 -1.67 -16.00
CA GLU A 105 11.87 -1.90 -17.36
C GLU A 105 12.25 -0.76 -18.31
N VAL A 106 12.05 0.51 -17.92
CA VAL A 106 12.40 1.64 -18.81
C VAL A 106 13.91 1.78 -19.00
N LEU A 107 14.72 1.49 -17.98
CA LEU A 107 16.18 1.51 -18.09
C LEU A 107 16.72 0.39 -18.99
N ARG A 108 16.04 -0.77 -19.03
CA ARG A 108 16.37 -1.88 -19.93
C ARG A 108 15.90 -1.64 -21.38
N HIS A 109 15.00 -0.70 -21.60
CA HIS A 109 14.40 -0.38 -22.90
C HIS A 109 14.56 1.12 -23.25
N PRO A 110 15.78 1.56 -23.66
CA PRO A 110 16.07 2.97 -23.90
C PRO A 110 15.14 3.64 -24.92
N GLU A 111 14.64 2.89 -25.90
CA GLU A 111 13.67 3.36 -26.89
C GLU A 111 12.32 3.74 -26.25
N LYS A 112 11.86 2.95 -25.27
CA LYS A 112 10.63 3.22 -24.51
C LYS A 112 10.85 4.40 -23.56
N MET A 113 12.00 4.47 -22.89
CA MET A 113 12.36 5.61 -22.04
C MET A 113 12.37 6.92 -22.84
N ARG A 114 12.99 6.94 -24.02
CA ARG A 114 13.02 8.13 -24.88
C ARG A 114 11.61 8.56 -25.31
N LYS A 115 10.73 7.59 -25.60
CA LYS A 115 9.32 7.89 -25.95
C LYS A 115 8.55 8.48 -24.76
N ALA A 116 8.78 7.98 -23.55
CA ALA A 116 8.20 8.54 -22.31
C ALA A 116 8.66 9.98 -22.06
N GLN A 117 9.96 10.24 -22.21
CA GLN A 117 10.53 11.58 -22.09
C GLN A 117 9.95 12.52 -23.16
N ALA A 118 9.79 12.05 -24.39
CA ALA A 118 9.19 12.84 -25.47
C ALA A 118 7.72 13.21 -25.17
N GLU A 119 6.91 12.28 -24.63
CA GLU A 119 5.54 12.58 -24.20
C GLU A 119 5.51 13.66 -23.11
N ILE A 120 6.35 13.51 -22.08
CA ILE A 120 6.45 14.51 -20.99
C ILE A 120 6.90 15.87 -21.53
N GLN A 121 7.91 15.92 -22.41
CA GLN A 121 8.39 17.15 -23.01
C GLN A 121 7.33 17.82 -23.88
N GLN A 122 6.58 17.04 -24.67
CA GLN A 122 5.48 17.55 -25.47
C GLN A 122 4.36 18.11 -24.59
N PHE A 123 4.04 17.43 -23.49
CA PHE A 123 3.02 17.86 -22.54
C PHE A 123 3.38 19.17 -21.83
N LEU A 124 4.62 19.29 -21.35
CA LEU A 124 5.10 20.51 -20.67
C LEU A 124 5.31 21.68 -21.66
N GLY A 125 5.60 21.38 -22.93
CA GLY A 125 5.83 22.38 -23.97
C GLY A 125 7.10 23.21 -23.73
N LYS A 126 7.25 24.31 -24.48
CA LYS A 126 8.37 25.27 -24.35
C LYS A 126 8.08 26.41 -23.35
N GLY A 127 7.07 26.24 -22.50
CA GLY A 127 6.59 27.27 -21.57
C GLY A 127 7.43 27.36 -20.29
N GLN A 128 6.95 28.16 -19.33
CA GLN A 128 7.57 28.25 -18.00
C GLN A 128 7.59 26.87 -17.31
N PRO A 129 8.61 26.58 -16.49
CA PRO A 129 8.71 25.32 -15.77
C PRO A 129 7.47 25.11 -14.89
N ARG A 130 6.61 24.17 -15.28
CA ARG A 130 5.45 23.71 -14.52
C ARG A 130 5.74 22.31 -13.97
N SER A 131 5.35 22.08 -12.72
CA SER A 131 5.32 20.73 -12.15
C SER A 131 4.07 19.97 -12.62
N ILE A 132 4.24 18.70 -12.99
CA ILE A 132 3.14 17.80 -13.34
C ILE A 132 2.25 17.61 -12.12
N GLN A 133 0.94 17.81 -12.29
CA GLN A 133 -0.06 17.57 -11.24
C GLN A 133 -0.74 16.21 -11.44
N GLU A 134 -1.37 15.67 -10.40
CA GLU A 134 -2.12 14.40 -10.51
C GLU A 134 -3.22 14.45 -11.59
N SER A 135 -3.88 15.60 -11.73
CA SER A 135 -4.91 15.82 -12.76
C SER A 135 -4.37 15.79 -14.19
N ASP A 136 -3.04 15.93 -14.37
CA ASP A 136 -2.40 15.87 -15.68
C ASP A 136 -2.15 14.43 -16.16
N VAL A 137 -2.20 13.44 -15.27
CA VAL A 137 -1.92 12.02 -15.59
C VAL A 137 -2.81 11.51 -16.72
N LEU A 138 -4.07 11.95 -16.78
CA LEU A 138 -5.02 11.59 -17.84
C LEU A 138 -4.56 12.02 -19.24
N LYS A 139 -3.68 13.01 -19.33
CA LYS A 139 -3.12 13.56 -20.57
C LYS A 139 -1.77 12.93 -20.96
N LEU A 140 -1.29 11.96 -20.18
CA LEU A 140 -0.03 11.24 -20.38
C LEU A 140 -0.31 9.74 -20.66
N PRO A 141 -0.92 9.39 -21.82
CA PRO A 141 -1.36 8.03 -22.11
C PRO A 141 -0.21 7.02 -22.21
N TYR A 142 0.99 7.43 -22.64
CA TYR A 142 2.13 6.53 -22.72
C TYR A 142 2.74 6.25 -21.34
N ILE A 143 2.82 7.25 -20.45
CA ILE A 143 3.16 7.01 -19.03
C ILE A 143 2.16 6.04 -18.39
N GLN A 144 0.86 6.22 -18.61
CA GLN A 144 -0.14 5.26 -18.13
C GLN A 144 0.07 3.85 -18.72
N ALA A 145 0.42 3.75 -20.00
CA ALA A 145 0.72 2.48 -20.64
C ALA A 145 1.94 1.79 -20.02
N ILE A 146 2.99 2.53 -19.66
CA ILE A 146 4.17 2.00 -18.97
C ILE A 146 3.79 1.39 -17.62
N VAL A 147 3.01 2.11 -16.81
CA VAL A 147 2.55 1.61 -15.50
C VAL A 147 1.69 0.35 -15.68
N LYS A 148 0.73 0.38 -16.61
CA LYS A 148 -0.14 -0.78 -16.91
C LYS A 148 0.65 -2.00 -17.37
N GLU A 149 1.59 -1.81 -18.29
CA GLU A 149 2.41 -2.92 -18.81
C GLU A 149 3.36 -3.48 -17.75
N THR A 150 3.91 -2.60 -16.90
CA THR A 150 4.71 -3.03 -15.75
C THR A 150 3.88 -3.87 -14.79
N MET A 151 2.66 -3.44 -14.45
CA MET A 151 1.77 -4.23 -13.58
C MET A 151 1.30 -5.54 -14.22
N ARG A 152 1.22 -5.60 -15.56
CA ARG A 152 0.90 -6.84 -16.30
C ARG A 152 2.04 -7.86 -16.20
N LEU A 153 3.30 -7.40 -16.26
CA LEU A 153 4.49 -8.24 -16.20
C LEU A 153 4.88 -8.59 -14.76
N HIS A 154 4.80 -7.62 -13.85
CA HIS A 154 5.35 -7.64 -12.50
C HIS A 154 4.29 -7.23 -11.48
N ALA A 155 3.22 -8.02 -11.39
CA ALA A 155 2.15 -7.77 -10.43
C ALA A 155 2.69 -7.85 -8.98
N PRO A 156 2.54 -6.80 -8.14
CA PRO A 156 3.04 -6.82 -6.76
C PRO A 156 2.45 -7.94 -5.89
N ALA A 157 1.22 -8.38 -6.22
CA ALA A 157 0.53 -9.50 -5.58
C ALA A 157 0.10 -10.53 -6.64
N PRO A 158 0.99 -11.43 -7.09
CA PRO A 158 0.73 -12.31 -8.24
C PRO A 158 -0.40 -13.32 -8.00
N PHE A 159 -0.66 -13.69 -6.74
CA PHE A 159 -1.76 -14.58 -6.35
C PHE A 159 -2.95 -13.85 -5.72
N LEU A 160 -2.93 -12.51 -5.72
CA LEU A 160 -3.90 -11.66 -5.03
C LEU A 160 -4.02 -12.01 -3.52
N ILE A 161 -5.07 -11.52 -2.87
CA ILE A 161 -5.42 -11.92 -1.50
C ILE A 161 -6.33 -13.16 -1.56
N PRO A 162 -6.07 -14.21 -0.77
CA PRO A 162 -6.90 -15.42 -0.74
C PRO A 162 -8.38 -15.12 -0.52
N ARG A 163 -9.25 -15.78 -1.29
CA ARG A 163 -10.71 -15.69 -1.17
C ARG A 163 -11.25 -16.95 -0.50
N LYS A 164 -12.36 -16.81 0.23
CA LYS A 164 -13.09 -17.92 0.84
C LYS A 164 -14.55 -17.91 0.38
N VAL A 165 -15.06 -19.07 -0.01
CA VAL A 165 -16.47 -19.27 -0.34
C VAL A 165 -17.30 -19.17 0.96
N ILE A 166 -18.25 -18.24 1.00
CA ILE A 166 -19.10 -17.98 2.18
C ILE A 166 -20.40 -18.81 2.18
N LYS A 167 -20.83 -19.29 1.02
CA LYS A 167 -22.02 -20.13 0.83
C LYS A 167 -21.81 -21.02 -0.39
N ASN A 168 -22.45 -22.19 -0.41
CA ASN A 168 -22.43 -23.06 -1.58
C ASN A 168 -22.99 -22.30 -2.79
N ILE A 169 -22.38 -22.55 -3.94
CA ILE A 169 -22.88 -22.09 -5.23
C ILE A 169 -23.59 -23.29 -5.82
N ASP A 170 -24.90 -23.17 -6.02
CA ASP A 170 -25.73 -24.17 -6.67
C ASP A 170 -25.36 -24.36 -8.15
#